data_AF-A0A8S8YDZ0-F1
#
_entry.id   AF-A0A8S8YDZ0-F1
#
_cell.length_a   1.000
_cell.length_b   1.000
_cell.length_c   1.000
_cell.angle_alpha   90.00
_cell.angle_beta   90.00
_cell.angle_gamma   90.00
#
_symmetry.space_group_name_H-M   'P 1'
#
loop_
_entity.id
_entity.type
_entity.pdbx_description
1 polymer ?
#
loop_
_entity_poly.entity_id
_entity_poly.type
_entity_poly.pdbx_seq_one_letter_code
_entity_poly.pdbx_strand_id
1 'polypeptide(L)'
;MRRAVLGVLLMLSLSLAGCLAPSSAEWGDGGVSVSTDGMNATVVSDLTPSQTTVDEVMLAGCDTEGTIGDAANQTGLITIEGHLAASTLYTSHDEDMRGLASGVTAAVILEAMSYGSAEAVPNGQGARIPVNNWAEPLNPSTGSGQSTSQRTVNVEDVDSDSNEPWLVLGLIPASEHIAAGFGAVDDVHQPIRIQASMVKSAEGTSIGNGLTSGAKSQSGSPCLLGVDDSNKGTYYVIVHSITLPDASVTMDGDADDEWVMGDVPLLGRGGYVVYFLTVAVGGGAGPASSPQSVKGRRCLAGQGLARPGEHGQGRDGAQSTEAKGAGTCACRARAEEREEAEEEG
;
A
#
# COMPACT_ATOMS: atom_id res chain seq x y z
N MET A 1 37.04 -26.77 -1.83
CA MET A 1 35.67 -27.26 -1.52
C MET A 1 34.82 -26.22 -0.78
N ARG A 2 35.27 -25.62 0.34
CA ARG A 2 34.46 -24.63 1.10
C ARG A 2 34.03 -23.38 0.30
N ARG A 3 34.88 -22.86 -0.60
CA ARG A 3 34.55 -21.71 -1.47
C ARG A 3 33.55 -22.03 -2.58
N ALA A 4 33.57 -23.26 -3.10
CA ALA A 4 32.61 -23.72 -4.11
C ALA A 4 31.23 -23.94 -3.50
N VAL A 5 31.16 -24.46 -2.26
CA VAL A 5 29.90 -24.61 -1.51
C VAL A 5 29.29 -23.24 -1.18
N LEU A 6 30.10 -22.24 -0.83
CA LEU A 6 29.61 -20.88 -0.57
C LEU A 6 29.09 -20.20 -1.85
N GLY A 7 29.77 -20.39 -2.99
CA GLY A 7 29.29 -19.88 -4.28
C GLY A 7 27.98 -20.54 -4.75
N VAL A 8 27.81 -21.85 -4.51
CA VAL A 8 26.56 -22.56 -4.78
C VAL A 8 25.44 -22.11 -3.84
N LEU A 9 25.72 -21.88 -2.56
CA LEU A 9 24.76 -21.32 -1.59
C LEU A 9 24.35 -19.89 -1.93
N LEU A 10 25.28 -19.04 -2.39
CA LEU A 10 24.98 -17.70 -2.87
C LEU A 10 24.11 -17.73 -4.12
N MET A 11 24.45 -18.55 -5.11
CA MET A 11 23.60 -18.74 -6.31
C MET A 11 22.20 -19.26 -5.95
N LEU A 12 22.09 -20.22 -5.01
CA LEU A 12 20.78 -20.66 -4.51
C LEU A 12 20.00 -19.55 -3.77
N SER A 13 20.69 -18.67 -3.04
CA SER A 13 20.05 -17.55 -2.35
C SER A 13 19.55 -16.47 -3.31
N LEU A 14 20.24 -16.25 -4.44
CA LEU A 14 19.77 -15.36 -5.51
C LEU A 14 18.55 -15.95 -6.23
N SER A 15 18.47 -17.28 -6.39
CA SER A 15 17.27 -17.95 -6.91
C SER A 15 16.06 -17.84 -5.98
N LEU A 16 16.28 -17.76 -4.66
CA LEU A 16 15.21 -17.58 -3.68
C LEU A 16 14.79 -16.11 -3.50
N ALA A 17 15.68 -15.15 -3.77
CA ALA A 17 15.38 -13.73 -3.62
C ALA A 17 14.35 -13.21 -4.64
N GLY A 18 14.18 -13.89 -5.79
CA GLY A 18 13.13 -13.58 -6.77
C GLY A 18 11.71 -13.98 -6.34
N CYS A 19 11.52 -14.53 -5.14
CA CYS A 19 10.23 -15.05 -4.67
C CYS A 19 9.65 -14.25 -3.47
N LEU A 20 10.22 -13.10 -3.14
CA LEU A 20 9.80 -12.27 -2.00
C LEU A 20 9.24 -10.92 -2.40
N ALA A 21 9.09 -10.65 -3.70
CA ALA A 21 8.40 -9.46 -4.16
C ALA A 21 6.89 -9.64 -3.98
N PRO A 22 6.17 -8.60 -3.53
CA PRO A 22 4.72 -8.65 -3.47
C PRO A 22 4.16 -8.84 -4.88
N SER A 23 3.31 -9.84 -5.06
CA SER A 23 2.71 -10.15 -6.35
C SER A 23 1.40 -9.40 -6.52
N SER A 24 1.29 -8.59 -7.56
CA SER A 24 0.02 -8.06 -8.07
C SER A 24 -0.46 -8.91 -9.26
N ALA A 25 -1.73 -8.72 -9.66
CA ALA A 25 -2.27 -9.26 -10.90
C ALA A 25 -1.40 -8.88 -12.11
N GLU A 26 -1.28 -9.83 -13.05
CA GLU A 26 -0.64 -9.60 -14.34
C GLU A 26 -1.50 -8.69 -15.23
N TRP A 27 -0.89 -8.15 -16.29
CA TRP A 27 -1.62 -7.39 -17.32
C TRP A 27 -1.96 -8.29 -18.50
N GLY A 28 -3.18 -8.14 -19.04
CA GLY A 28 -3.64 -8.91 -20.20
C GLY A 28 -4.23 -10.27 -19.84
N ASP A 29 -3.98 -11.27 -20.67
CA ASP A 29 -4.56 -12.61 -20.53
C ASP A 29 -4.15 -13.26 -19.21
N GLY A 30 -5.13 -13.67 -18.40
CA GLY A 30 -4.89 -14.24 -17.07
C GLY A 30 -4.74 -13.21 -15.95
N GLY A 31 -4.94 -11.93 -16.26
CA GLY A 31 -4.85 -10.82 -15.31
C GLY A 31 -5.94 -9.77 -15.54
N VAL A 32 -5.55 -8.50 -15.62
CA VAL A 32 -6.48 -7.38 -15.90
C VAL A 32 -6.01 -6.62 -17.13
N SER A 33 -6.96 -6.17 -17.95
CA SER A 33 -6.69 -5.21 -19.01
C SER A 33 -7.77 -4.12 -19.04
N VAL A 34 -7.33 -2.90 -19.35
CA VAL A 34 -8.20 -1.75 -19.50
C VAL A 34 -7.98 -1.16 -20.88
N SER A 35 -9.07 -1.00 -21.62
CA SER A 35 -9.10 -0.31 -22.90
C SER A 35 -9.96 0.93 -22.78
N THR A 36 -9.49 2.06 -23.32
CA THR A 36 -10.23 3.32 -23.31
C THR A 36 -10.53 3.78 -24.74
N ASP A 37 -11.75 4.26 -24.97
CA ASP A 37 -12.18 4.91 -26.21
C ASP A 37 -12.88 6.23 -25.87
N GLY A 38 -12.13 7.32 -25.97
CA GLY A 38 -12.56 8.63 -25.48
C GLY A 38 -12.81 8.61 -23.97
N MET A 39 -14.06 8.81 -23.56
CA MET A 39 -14.47 8.73 -22.15
C MET A 39 -15.04 7.37 -21.75
N ASN A 40 -15.14 6.42 -22.68
CA ASN A 40 -15.59 5.09 -22.35
C ASN A 40 -14.38 4.23 -21.99
N ALA A 41 -14.54 3.36 -21.00
CA ALA A 41 -13.55 2.37 -20.63
C ALA A 41 -14.19 0.98 -20.62
N THR A 42 -13.39 -0.01 -20.98
CA THR A 42 -13.74 -1.42 -20.84
C THR A 42 -12.68 -2.06 -19.97
N VAL A 43 -13.12 -2.66 -18.87
CA VAL A 43 -12.28 -3.39 -17.93
C VAL A 43 -12.54 -4.87 -18.12
N VAL A 44 -11.51 -5.63 -18.47
CA VAL A 44 -11.56 -7.09 -18.56
C VAL A 44 -10.71 -7.65 -17.45
N SER A 45 -11.26 -8.59 -16.68
CA SER A 45 -10.60 -9.22 -15.55
C SER A 45 -10.74 -10.74 -15.59
N ASP A 46 -9.61 -11.42 -15.45
CA ASP A 46 -9.48 -12.86 -15.24
C ASP A 46 -9.17 -13.20 -13.77
N LEU A 47 -9.32 -12.23 -12.85
CA LEU A 47 -9.04 -12.43 -11.42
C LEU A 47 -10.10 -13.28 -10.72
N THR A 48 -11.26 -13.46 -11.33
CA THR A 48 -12.31 -14.39 -10.88
C THR A 48 -12.24 -15.70 -11.69
N PRO A 49 -12.80 -16.83 -11.20
CA PRO A 49 -12.75 -18.11 -11.92
C PRO A 49 -13.33 -18.09 -13.34
N SER A 50 -14.23 -17.14 -13.62
CA SER A 50 -14.69 -16.81 -14.97
C SER A 50 -14.27 -15.40 -15.33
N GLN A 51 -13.80 -15.21 -16.57
CA GLN A 51 -13.53 -13.88 -17.10
C GLN A 51 -14.76 -12.97 -16.97
N THR A 52 -14.53 -11.77 -16.45
CA THR A 52 -15.54 -10.72 -16.32
C THR A 52 -15.17 -9.55 -17.22
N THR A 53 -16.12 -9.04 -17.99
CA THR A 53 -15.97 -7.82 -18.78
C THR A 53 -16.97 -6.77 -18.27
N VAL A 54 -16.49 -5.56 -18.03
CA VAL A 54 -17.27 -4.39 -17.62
C VAL A 54 -17.05 -3.29 -18.66
N ASP A 55 -18.00 -3.12 -19.57
CA ASP A 55 -17.95 -2.19 -20.71
C ASP A 55 -18.82 -0.94 -20.53
N GLU A 56 -19.63 -0.88 -19.47
CA GLU A 56 -20.49 0.25 -19.10
C GLU A 56 -19.76 1.29 -18.22
N VAL A 57 -18.42 1.36 -18.32
CA VAL A 57 -17.59 2.28 -17.53
C VAL A 57 -17.39 3.57 -18.30
N MET A 58 -17.76 4.70 -17.68
CA MET A 58 -17.40 6.02 -18.15
C MET A 58 -16.33 6.61 -17.24
N LEU A 59 -15.30 7.17 -17.85
CA LEU A 59 -14.30 7.97 -17.18
C LEU A 59 -14.92 9.30 -16.73
N ALA A 60 -14.50 9.74 -15.56
CA ALA A 60 -14.80 11.04 -15.00
C ALA A 60 -13.54 11.57 -14.33
N GLY A 61 -13.48 12.88 -14.12
CA GLY A 61 -12.20 13.50 -13.84
C GLY A 61 -12.33 14.86 -13.20
N CYS A 62 -11.44 15.76 -13.61
CA CYS A 62 -11.52 17.17 -13.30
C CYS A 62 -11.98 17.96 -14.54
N ASP A 63 -12.82 18.97 -14.36
CA ASP A 63 -13.10 19.95 -15.41
C ASP A 63 -12.03 21.06 -15.49
N THR A 64 -12.18 21.93 -16.49
CA THR A 64 -11.33 23.09 -16.72
C THR A 64 -11.38 24.14 -15.61
N GLU A 65 -12.40 24.10 -14.74
CA GLU A 65 -12.56 25.02 -13.62
C GLU A 65 -11.95 24.44 -12.32
N GLY A 66 -11.42 23.21 -12.36
CA GLY A 66 -10.81 22.57 -11.21
C GLY A 66 -11.79 21.78 -10.35
N THR A 67 -12.98 21.48 -10.85
CA THR A 67 -14.04 20.78 -10.11
C THR A 67 -14.10 19.30 -10.48
N ILE A 68 -14.20 18.46 -9.46
CA ILE A 68 -14.47 17.01 -9.54
C ILE A 68 -15.95 16.77 -9.22
N GLY A 69 -16.60 15.86 -9.94
CA GLY A 69 -17.97 15.43 -9.68
C GLY A 69 -18.63 14.66 -10.84
N ASP A 70 -19.96 14.55 -10.79
CA ASP A 70 -20.73 13.72 -11.73
C ASP A 70 -20.93 14.35 -13.12
N ALA A 71 -20.42 15.56 -13.36
CA ALA A 71 -20.65 16.28 -14.60
C ALA A 71 -20.04 15.54 -15.81
N ALA A 72 -20.79 15.43 -16.90
CA ALA A 72 -20.45 14.56 -18.02
C ALA A 72 -19.24 14.96 -18.87
N ASN A 73 -18.60 16.10 -18.58
CA ASN A 73 -17.52 16.67 -19.39
C ASN A 73 -16.18 16.78 -18.62
N GLN A 74 -16.04 16.05 -17.53
CA GLN A 74 -14.82 16.04 -16.73
C GLN A 74 -13.85 14.98 -17.29
N THR A 75 -12.84 15.45 -18.02
CA THR A 75 -11.87 14.59 -18.73
C THR A 75 -10.44 14.71 -18.20
N GLY A 76 -10.17 15.69 -17.34
CA GLY A 76 -8.85 15.85 -16.73
C GLY A 76 -8.60 14.79 -15.67
N LEU A 77 -7.34 14.43 -15.44
CA LEU A 77 -6.99 13.57 -14.31
C LEU A 77 -7.27 14.28 -12.98
N ILE A 78 -7.74 13.52 -12.01
CA ILE A 78 -7.77 13.95 -10.62
C ILE A 78 -6.45 13.62 -9.95
N THR A 79 -6.09 14.41 -8.96
CA THR A 79 -4.97 14.16 -8.06
C THR A 79 -5.53 13.67 -6.73
N ILE A 80 -4.94 12.62 -6.18
CA ILE A 80 -5.25 12.11 -4.86
C ILE A 80 -3.95 12.14 -4.06
N GLU A 81 -3.97 12.76 -2.89
CA GLU A 81 -2.80 12.86 -2.02
C GLU A 81 -3.13 12.37 -0.62
N GLY A 82 -2.12 11.83 0.04
CA GLY A 82 -2.24 11.47 1.45
C GLY A 82 -1.03 10.73 1.97
N HIS A 83 -1.16 10.26 3.19
CA HIS A 83 -0.21 9.35 3.80
C HIS A 83 -0.76 7.92 3.72
N LEU A 84 -0.05 7.03 3.03
CA LEU A 84 -0.43 5.63 2.84
C LEU A 84 -0.42 4.90 4.18
N ALA A 85 -1.59 4.48 4.68
CA ALA A 85 -1.72 3.85 5.99
C ALA A 85 -1.78 2.32 5.89
N ALA A 86 -2.42 1.80 4.85
CA ALA A 86 -2.49 0.37 4.54
C ALA A 86 -2.71 0.14 3.05
N SER A 87 -2.31 -1.03 2.56
CA SER A 87 -2.54 -1.47 1.19
C SER A 87 -2.73 -2.97 1.13
N THR A 88 -3.28 -3.44 0.03
CA THR A 88 -3.36 -4.85 -0.34
C THR A 88 -3.25 -4.99 -1.85
N LEU A 89 -2.58 -6.04 -2.31
CA LEU A 89 -2.49 -6.40 -3.73
C LEU A 89 -3.33 -7.65 -3.99
N TYR A 90 -4.00 -7.68 -5.13
CA TYR A 90 -4.83 -8.81 -5.55
C TYR A 90 -4.21 -9.50 -6.75
N THR A 91 -4.01 -10.81 -6.63
CA THR A 91 -3.72 -11.71 -7.75
C THR A 91 -4.94 -12.51 -8.19
N SER A 92 -6.00 -12.49 -7.37
CA SER A 92 -7.29 -13.15 -7.61
C SER A 92 -8.34 -12.55 -6.68
N HIS A 93 -9.61 -12.65 -7.07
CA HIS A 93 -10.78 -12.30 -6.27
C HIS A 93 -11.65 -13.52 -6.00
N ASP A 94 -12.54 -13.40 -5.01
CA ASP A 94 -13.54 -14.42 -4.72
C ASP A 94 -14.49 -14.64 -5.91
N GLU A 95 -15.04 -15.86 -6.03
CA GLU A 95 -15.89 -16.26 -7.16
C GLU A 95 -17.16 -15.43 -7.32
N ASP A 96 -17.58 -14.74 -6.26
CA ASP A 96 -18.76 -13.89 -6.20
C ASP A 96 -18.46 -12.41 -6.48
N MET A 97 -17.19 -12.03 -6.71
CA MET A 97 -16.83 -10.65 -7.04
C MET A 97 -17.44 -10.23 -8.39
N ARG A 98 -18.09 -9.06 -8.45
CA ARG A 98 -18.80 -8.58 -9.66
C ARG A 98 -18.48 -7.12 -9.96
N GLY A 99 -18.84 -6.72 -11.19
CA GLY A 99 -18.69 -5.35 -11.64
C GLY A 99 -17.25 -4.88 -11.57
N LEU A 100 -17.07 -3.60 -11.29
CA LEU A 100 -15.75 -2.97 -11.36
C LEU A 100 -14.76 -3.49 -10.30
N ALA A 101 -15.27 -3.99 -9.17
CA ALA A 101 -14.46 -4.58 -8.10
C ALA A 101 -13.61 -5.76 -8.59
N SER A 102 -14.13 -6.54 -9.55
CA SER A 102 -13.41 -7.69 -10.14
C SER A 102 -12.13 -7.28 -10.88
N GLY A 103 -12.02 -6.04 -11.37
CA GLY A 103 -10.86 -5.52 -12.08
C GLY A 103 -9.85 -4.79 -11.19
N VAL A 104 -10.08 -4.73 -9.88
CA VAL A 104 -9.16 -4.08 -8.95
C VAL A 104 -7.95 -4.96 -8.69
N THR A 105 -6.75 -4.44 -8.89
CA THR A 105 -5.49 -5.18 -8.70
C THR A 105 -4.76 -4.75 -7.43
N ALA A 106 -5.10 -3.57 -6.88
CA ALA A 106 -4.59 -3.09 -5.61
C ALA A 106 -5.66 -2.25 -4.89
N ALA A 107 -5.69 -2.28 -3.57
CA ALA A 107 -6.51 -1.36 -2.78
C ALA A 107 -5.66 -0.67 -1.72
N VAL A 108 -5.96 0.59 -1.42
CA VAL A 108 -5.19 1.41 -0.48
C VAL A 108 -6.11 2.18 0.47
N ILE A 109 -5.63 2.41 1.69
CA ILE A 109 -6.23 3.31 2.67
C ILE A 109 -5.25 4.45 2.92
N LEU A 110 -5.72 5.68 2.71
CA LEU A 110 -4.94 6.90 2.88
C LEU A 110 -5.55 7.77 3.97
N GLU A 111 -4.70 8.33 4.84
CA GLU A 111 -5.08 9.53 5.62
C GLU A 111 -4.99 10.71 4.64
N ALA A 112 -6.12 11.33 4.33
CA ALA A 112 -6.21 12.35 3.29
C ALA A 112 -5.56 13.67 3.75
N MET A 113 -4.48 14.06 3.09
CA MET A 113 -3.72 15.27 3.38
C MET A 113 -2.86 15.65 2.18
N SER A 114 -2.32 16.86 2.17
CA SER A 114 -1.39 17.26 1.11
C SER A 114 -0.14 16.37 1.12
N TYR A 115 0.47 16.17 -0.04
CA TYR A 115 1.69 15.36 -0.17
C TYR A 115 2.81 15.85 0.76
N GLY A 116 3.01 17.18 0.85
CA GLY A 116 4.02 17.76 1.75
C GLY A 116 3.69 17.58 3.24
N SER A 117 2.40 17.54 3.61
CA SER A 117 1.99 17.18 4.97
C SER A 117 2.31 15.71 5.26
N ALA A 118 2.10 14.83 4.29
CA ALA A 118 2.38 13.40 4.41
C ALA A 118 3.90 13.15 4.53
N GLU A 119 4.74 13.87 3.78
CA GLU A 119 6.21 13.81 3.92
C GLU A 119 6.68 14.24 5.32
N ALA A 120 5.97 15.16 5.95
CA ALA A 120 6.30 15.65 7.29
C ALA A 120 5.92 14.66 8.41
N VAL A 121 5.18 13.59 8.10
CA VAL A 121 4.81 12.57 9.10
C VAL A 121 6.06 11.78 9.51
N PRO A 122 6.46 11.82 10.80
CA PRO A 122 7.66 11.12 11.21
C PRO A 122 7.52 9.60 11.13
N ASN A 123 8.60 8.93 10.74
CA ASN A 123 8.68 7.48 10.68
C ASN A 123 8.13 6.81 11.97
N GLY A 124 7.12 5.96 11.79
CA GLY A 124 6.47 5.21 12.87
C GLY A 124 5.37 5.95 13.63
N GLN A 125 5.10 7.22 13.29
CA GLN A 125 3.97 8.00 13.82
C GLN A 125 2.77 8.06 12.87
N GLY A 126 2.90 7.56 11.63
CA GLY A 126 1.79 7.34 10.72
C GLY A 126 0.73 6.43 11.35
N ALA A 127 -0.53 6.67 10.96
CA ALA A 127 -1.65 5.87 11.40
C ALA A 127 -1.49 4.39 10.99
N ARG A 128 -2.02 3.49 11.82
CA ARG A 128 -1.99 2.05 11.59
C ARG A 128 -3.41 1.51 11.48
N ILE A 129 -3.68 0.77 10.42
CA ILE A 129 -4.98 0.12 10.21
C ILE A 129 -4.82 -1.37 10.51
N PRO A 130 -5.44 -1.91 11.57
CA PRO A 130 -5.40 -3.33 11.85
C PRO A 130 -6.38 -4.05 10.92
N VAL A 131 -5.94 -4.38 9.71
CA VAL A 131 -6.79 -5.07 8.73
C VAL A 131 -7.02 -6.52 9.17
N ASN A 132 -8.29 -6.92 9.26
CA ASN A 132 -8.69 -8.31 9.55
C ASN A 132 -8.97 -9.09 8.27
N ASN A 133 -9.76 -8.51 7.36
CA ASN A 133 -10.14 -9.07 6.08
C ASN A 133 -10.32 -7.94 5.06
N TRP A 134 -9.81 -8.11 3.85
CA TRP A 134 -9.91 -7.10 2.79
C TRP A 134 -10.22 -7.74 1.43
N ALA A 135 -11.14 -8.71 1.41
CA ALA A 135 -11.61 -9.32 0.17
C ALA A 135 -12.33 -8.32 -0.75
N GLU A 136 -13.14 -7.43 -0.17
CA GLU A 136 -13.87 -6.39 -0.90
C GLU A 136 -13.03 -5.10 -0.98
N PRO A 137 -12.58 -4.66 -2.17
CA PRO A 137 -11.58 -3.60 -2.28
C PRO A 137 -11.95 -2.28 -1.59
N LEU A 138 -13.23 -1.89 -1.62
CA LEU A 138 -13.71 -0.64 -1.00
C LEU A 138 -14.25 -0.81 0.42
N ASN A 139 -14.39 -2.05 0.91
CA ASN A 139 -14.98 -2.34 2.22
C ASN A 139 -14.06 -3.26 3.05
N PRO A 140 -12.85 -2.79 3.42
CA PRO A 140 -11.98 -3.51 4.34
C PRO A 140 -12.66 -3.68 5.70
N SER A 141 -12.56 -4.89 6.27
CA SER A 141 -12.83 -5.12 7.67
C SER A 141 -11.58 -4.90 8.51
N THR A 142 -11.68 -4.06 9.53
CA THR A 142 -10.58 -3.66 10.40
C THR A 142 -10.92 -3.91 11.87
N GLY A 143 -9.90 -4.22 12.67
CA GLY A 143 -10.05 -4.54 14.08
C GLY A 143 -10.38 -3.32 14.93
N SER A 144 -10.85 -3.59 16.16
CA SER A 144 -11.16 -2.54 17.12
C SER A 144 -9.90 -1.74 17.49
N GLY A 145 -9.87 -0.48 17.06
CA GLY A 145 -8.82 0.46 17.43
C GLY A 145 -9.04 1.00 18.84
N GLN A 146 -8.50 0.35 19.88
CA GLN A 146 -8.30 1.03 21.17
C GLN A 146 -6.86 1.55 21.26
N SER A 147 -6.68 2.81 20.86
CA SER A 147 -5.41 3.53 20.91
C SER A 147 -5.04 3.90 22.35
N THR A 148 -3.91 3.40 22.85
CA THR A 148 -3.30 3.93 24.09
C THR A 148 -1.82 4.31 23.94
N SER A 149 -1.21 4.13 22.75
CA SER A 149 0.19 4.56 22.49
C SER A 149 0.58 4.68 21.01
N GLN A 150 -0.25 4.21 20.07
CA GLN A 150 -0.05 4.28 18.61
C GLN A 150 -1.40 4.67 17.98
N ARG A 151 -1.41 5.56 16.97
CA ARG A 151 -2.63 6.01 16.27
C ARG A 151 -3.20 4.85 15.44
N THR A 152 -3.90 3.94 16.10
CA THR A 152 -4.62 2.84 15.47
C THR A 152 -6.02 3.30 15.07
N VAL A 153 -6.41 3.10 13.82
CA VAL A 153 -7.71 3.57 13.29
C VAL A 153 -8.52 2.39 12.76
N ASN A 154 -9.79 2.34 13.14
CA ASN A 154 -10.78 1.45 12.55
C ASN A 154 -11.49 2.22 11.42
N VAL A 155 -11.21 1.89 10.16
CA VAL A 155 -11.74 2.64 9.01
C VAL A 155 -13.24 2.38 8.77
N GLU A 156 -13.76 1.26 9.30
CA GLU A 156 -15.19 0.95 9.27
C GLU A 156 -15.97 1.94 10.14
N ASP A 157 -15.39 2.32 11.28
CA ASP A 157 -15.99 3.24 12.27
C ASP A 157 -15.76 4.72 11.95
N VAL A 158 -15.03 5.06 10.88
CA VAL A 158 -14.84 6.47 10.49
C VAL A 158 -16.16 7.06 10.03
N ASP A 159 -16.51 8.19 10.64
CA ASP A 159 -17.73 8.96 10.47
C ASP A 159 -17.48 10.48 10.57
N SER A 160 -18.54 11.27 10.52
CA SER A 160 -18.47 12.74 10.58
C SER A 160 -17.85 13.30 11.88
N ASP A 161 -17.79 12.51 12.95
CA ASP A 161 -17.21 12.92 14.24
C ASP A 161 -15.72 12.54 14.35
N SER A 162 -15.19 11.83 13.36
CA SER A 162 -13.78 11.48 13.27
C SER A 162 -12.89 12.72 13.03
N ASN A 163 -11.68 12.74 13.59
CA ASN A 163 -10.82 13.93 13.54
C ASN A 163 -10.03 14.03 12.24
N GLU A 164 -9.82 12.91 11.55
CA GLU A 164 -8.99 12.82 10.36
C GLU A 164 -9.83 12.32 9.16
N PRO A 165 -9.67 12.91 7.97
CA PRO A 165 -10.32 12.43 6.75
C PRO A 165 -9.59 11.22 6.16
N TRP A 166 -10.35 10.27 5.64
CA TRP A 166 -9.86 9.00 5.10
C TRP A 166 -10.33 8.74 3.68
N LEU A 167 -9.48 8.10 2.90
CA LEU A 167 -9.81 7.59 1.56
C LEU A 167 -9.55 6.09 1.49
N VAL A 168 -10.54 5.33 1.02
CA VAL A 168 -10.38 3.91 0.64
C VAL A 168 -10.51 3.82 -0.87
N LEU A 169 -9.45 3.39 -1.54
CA LEU A 169 -9.40 3.40 -3.01
C LEU A 169 -9.20 1.99 -3.55
N GLY A 170 -10.01 1.62 -4.53
CA GLY A 170 -9.78 0.46 -5.39
C GLY A 170 -9.06 0.91 -6.65
N LEU A 171 -7.83 0.44 -6.83
CA LEU A 171 -6.93 0.84 -7.90
C LEU A 171 -7.01 -0.15 -9.07
N ILE A 172 -7.34 0.37 -10.23
CA ILE A 172 -7.39 -0.36 -11.50
C ILE A 172 -6.29 0.19 -12.39
N PRO A 173 -5.42 -0.65 -12.99
CA PRO A 173 -4.30 -0.15 -13.78
C PRO A 173 -4.78 0.39 -15.13
N ALA A 174 -4.32 1.57 -15.54
CA ALA A 174 -4.60 2.08 -16.90
C ALA A 174 -3.71 1.45 -17.98
N SER A 175 -2.56 0.88 -17.60
CA SER A 175 -1.61 0.24 -18.50
C SER A 175 -0.85 -0.91 -17.83
N GLU A 176 -0.12 -1.69 -18.63
CA GLU A 176 0.79 -2.74 -18.17
C GLU A 176 1.83 -2.22 -17.16
N HIS A 177 2.41 -1.06 -17.43
CA HIS A 177 3.43 -0.46 -16.57
C HIS A 177 2.86 -0.08 -15.20
N ILE A 178 1.63 0.44 -15.16
CA ILE A 178 0.94 0.72 -13.89
C ILE A 178 0.61 -0.57 -13.15
N ALA A 179 0.15 -1.61 -13.84
CA ALA A 179 -0.16 -2.91 -13.23
C ALA A 179 1.08 -3.53 -12.56
N ALA A 180 2.22 -3.49 -13.25
CA ALA A 180 3.50 -3.94 -12.71
C ALA A 180 3.98 -3.05 -11.55
N GLY A 181 3.77 -1.73 -11.65
CA GLY A 181 4.20 -0.77 -10.65
C GLY A 181 3.37 -0.70 -9.38
N PHE A 182 2.20 -1.35 -9.32
CA PHE A 182 1.42 -1.42 -8.08
C PHE A 182 2.15 -2.13 -6.93
N GLY A 183 3.19 -2.92 -7.20
CA GLY A 183 4.07 -3.40 -6.14
C GLY A 183 4.66 -2.27 -5.27
N ALA A 184 4.78 -1.06 -5.81
CA ALA A 184 5.27 0.11 -5.08
C ALA A 184 4.37 0.54 -3.91
N VAL A 185 3.07 0.23 -3.95
CA VAL A 185 2.15 0.57 -2.87
C VAL A 185 2.12 -0.46 -1.74
N ASP A 186 2.84 -1.58 -1.85
CA ASP A 186 2.99 -2.55 -0.75
C ASP A 186 3.81 -1.98 0.41
N ASP A 187 4.75 -1.07 0.11
CA ASP A 187 5.48 -0.31 1.11
C ASP A 187 4.56 0.76 1.74
N VAL A 188 3.91 0.43 2.85
CA VAL A 188 3.02 1.36 3.55
C VAL A 188 3.79 2.36 4.44
N HIS A 189 3.06 3.32 5.01
CA HIS A 189 3.57 4.38 5.88
C HIS A 189 4.52 5.37 5.21
N GLN A 190 4.18 5.76 3.98
CA GLN A 190 4.89 6.76 3.19
C GLN A 190 3.89 7.73 2.54
N PRO A 191 4.32 8.96 2.17
CA PRO A 191 3.49 9.84 1.36
C PRO A 191 3.26 9.26 -0.03
N ILE A 192 2.08 9.51 -0.57
CA ILE A 192 1.70 9.05 -1.90
C ILE A 192 0.89 10.12 -2.61
N ARG A 193 1.15 10.28 -3.91
CA ARG A 193 0.31 11.04 -4.83
C ARG A 193 -0.08 10.13 -5.98
N ILE A 194 -1.37 10.06 -6.27
CA ILE A 194 -1.93 9.27 -7.37
C ILE A 194 -2.59 10.23 -8.35
N GLN A 195 -2.25 10.12 -9.64
CA GLN A 195 -3.05 10.72 -10.70
C GLN A 195 -3.90 9.66 -11.35
N ALA A 196 -5.20 9.93 -11.45
CA ALA A 196 -6.16 8.93 -11.86
C ALA A 196 -7.37 9.54 -12.56
N SER A 197 -8.08 8.69 -13.29
CA SER A 197 -9.46 8.95 -13.72
C SER A 197 -10.40 8.29 -12.72
N MET A 198 -11.44 9.00 -12.30
CA MET A 198 -12.57 8.40 -11.61
C MET A 198 -13.45 7.64 -12.60
N VAL A 199 -14.37 6.84 -12.06
CA VAL A 199 -15.31 6.05 -12.85
C VAL A 199 -16.75 6.34 -12.46
N LYS A 200 -17.63 6.28 -13.44
CA LYS A 200 -19.09 6.33 -13.27
C LYS A 200 -19.75 5.35 -14.23
N SER A 201 -21.00 5.00 -13.93
CA SER A 201 -21.81 4.16 -14.81
C SER A 201 -22.22 4.94 -16.07
N ALA A 202 -22.32 4.25 -17.20
CA ALA A 202 -23.06 4.76 -18.35
C ALA A 202 -24.53 5.06 -17.99
N GLU A 203 -25.18 6.01 -18.69
CA GLU A 203 -26.57 6.37 -18.39
C GLU A 203 -27.51 5.17 -18.42
N GLY A 204 -28.29 4.98 -17.35
CA GLY A 204 -29.24 3.87 -17.22
C GLY A 204 -28.62 2.54 -16.77
N THR A 205 -27.33 2.51 -16.46
CA THR A 205 -26.60 1.31 -16.01
C THR A 205 -26.11 1.44 -14.56
N SER A 206 -25.62 0.34 -13.97
CA SER A 206 -25.04 0.34 -12.63
C SER A 206 -23.86 -0.62 -12.58
N ILE A 207 -22.65 -0.07 -12.42
CA ILE A 207 -21.40 -0.85 -12.32
C ILE A 207 -20.91 -1.07 -10.87
N GLY A 208 -21.70 -0.62 -9.87
CA GLY A 208 -21.43 -0.81 -8.45
C GLY A 208 -21.43 0.48 -7.62
N ASN A 209 -20.98 0.36 -6.37
CA ASN A 209 -20.74 1.48 -5.45
C ASN A 209 -19.33 2.06 -5.66
N GLY A 210 -19.01 3.18 -5.01
CA GLY A 210 -17.67 3.79 -5.09
C GLY A 210 -17.35 4.45 -6.42
N LEU A 211 -18.37 5.06 -7.04
CA LEU A 211 -18.27 5.85 -8.25
C LEU A 211 -18.09 7.34 -7.90
N THR A 212 -18.22 8.24 -8.86
CA THR A 212 -18.06 9.70 -8.65
C THR A 212 -19.04 10.34 -7.66
N SER A 213 -20.11 9.66 -7.27
CA SER A 213 -21.12 10.19 -6.33
C SER A 213 -20.49 10.68 -5.03
N GLY A 214 -20.67 11.96 -4.72
CA GLY A 214 -20.13 12.58 -3.50
C GLY A 214 -18.68 13.05 -3.61
N ALA A 215 -17.97 12.69 -4.67
CA ALA A 215 -16.61 13.18 -4.91
C ALA A 215 -16.60 14.68 -5.20
N LYS A 216 -15.68 15.40 -4.55
CA LYS A 216 -15.52 16.84 -4.68
C LYS A 216 -14.05 17.22 -4.62
N SER A 217 -13.70 18.33 -5.25
CA SER A 217 -12.37 18.92 -5.07
C SER A 217 -12.20 19.43 -3.63
N GLN A 218 -11.01 19.26 -3.08
CA GLN A 218 -10.62 19.88 -1.83
C GLN A 218 -10.70 21.41 -1.94
N SER A 219 -11.22 22.05 -0.90
CA SER A 219 -11.35 23.51 -0.86
C SER A 219 -9.99 24.19 -1.13
N GLY A 220 -9.97 25.07 -2.13
CA GLY A 220 -8.78 25.83 -2.53
C GLY A 220 -7.71 25.03 -3.31
N SER A 221 -7.96 23.76 -3.63
CA SER A 221 -7.03 22.90 -4.39
C SER A 221 -7.76 22.28 -5.59
N PRO A 222 -7.68 22.90 -6.79
CA PRO A 222 -8.39 22.41 -7.97
C PRO A 222 -7.90 21.01 -8.34
N CYS A 223 -8.82 20.13 -8.74
CA CYS A 223 -8.56 18.74 -9.13
C CYS A 223 -7.94 17.84 -8.05
N LEU A 224 -7.75 18.30 -6.81
CA LEU A 224 -7.34 17.46 -5.69
C LEU A 224 -8.59 16.84 -5.07
N LEU A 225 -8.69 15.51 -5.04
CA LEU A 225 -9.81 14.81 -4.42
C LEU A 225 -9.86 15.13 -2.93
N GLY A 226 -10.94 15.76 -2.50
CA GLY A 226 -11.25 16.00 -1.10
C GLY A 226 -12.09 14.87 -0.50
N VAL A 227 -12.23 14.93 0.81
CA VAL A 227 -13.20 14.14 1.57
C VAL A 227 -14.32 15.07 2.02
N ASP A 228 -15.56 14.59 1.95
CA ASP A 228 -16.73 15.38 2.38
C ASP A 228 -16.93 15.31 3.90
N ASP A 229 -18.08 15.81 4.37
CA ASP A 229 -18.41 15.90 5.81
C ASP A 229 -18.54 14.53 6.49
N SER A 230 -18.49 13.42 5.76
CA SER A 230 -18.45 12.07 6.33
C SER A 230 -17.07 11.66 6.86
N ASN A 231 -16.02 12.46 6.56
CA ASN A 231 -14.61 12.12 6.79
C ASN A 231 -14.16 10.79 6.15
N LYS A 232 -14.95 10.20 5.25
CA LYS A 232 -14.58 8.98 4.53
C LYS A 232 -15.04 9.00 3.07
N GLY A 233 -14.10 8.99 2.14
CA GLY A 233 -14.37 8.77 0.71
C GLY A 233 -14.01 7.35 0.29
N THR A 234 -14.89 6.68 -0.46
CA THR A 234 -14.60 5.35 -1.04
C THR A 234 -14.81 5.36 -2.55
N TYR A 235 -13.75 5.10 -3.32
CA TYR A 235 -13.78 5.30 -4.77
C TYR A 235 -12.99 4.24 -5.54
N TYR A 236 -13.52 3.80 -6.67
CA TYR A 236 -12.75 3.12 -7.71
C TYR A 236 -12.09 4.15 -8.62
N VAL A 237 -10.83 3.92 -8.93
CA VAL A 237 -10.04 4.82 -9.78
C VAL A 237 -9.20 4.02 -10.76
N ILE A 238 -9.15 4.50 -12.00
CA ILE A 238 -8.23 4.01 -13.02
C ILE A 238 -6.95 4.85 -12.92
N VAL A 239 -5.86 4.21 -12.52
CA VAL A 239 -4.61 4.87 -12.14
C VAL A 239 -3.74 5.11 -13.37
N HIS A 240 -3.29 6.35 -13.53
CA HIS A 240 -2.39 6.77 -14.62
C HIS A 240 -0.96 6.97 -14.13
N SER A 241 -0.77 7.46 -12.90
CA SER A 241 0.56 7.55 -12.32
C SER A 241 0.54 7.51 -10.81
N ILE A 242 1.62 7.04 -10.21
CA ILE A 242 1.88 7.08 -8.78
C ILE A 242 3.20 7.81 -8.55
N THR A 243 3.25 8.67 -7.53
CA THR A 243 4.47 9.33 -7.08
C THR A 243 4.68 9.03 -5.60
N LEU A 244 5.85 8.51 -5.28
CA LEU A 244 6.37 8.20 -3.95
C LEU A 244 7.66 9.04 -3.73
N PRO A 245 8.24 9.09 -2.51
CA PRO A 245 9.42 9.91 -2.25
C PRO A 245 10.63 9.64 -3.14
N ASP A 246 10.87 8.36 -3.43
CA ASP A 246 12.08 7.89 -4.11
C ASP A 246 11.76 7.10 -5.39
N ALA A 247 10.51 7.12 -5.85
CA ALA A 247 10.07 6.37 -7.02
C ALA A 247 8.81 6.98 -7.65
N SER A 248 8.65 6.76 -8.96
CA SER A 248 7.42 7.06 -9.68
C SER A 248 6.95 5.84 -10.46
N VAL A 249 5.65 5.75 -10.73
CA VAL A 249 5.08 4.75 -11.63
C VAL A 249 4.32 5.49 -12.69
N THR A 250 4.65 5.26 -13.96
CA THR A 250 4.04 5.97 -15.09
C THR A 250 3.39 5.02 -16.09
N MET A 251 2.47 5.54 -16.90
CA MET A 251 1.76 4.73 -17.89
C MET A 251 2.69 4.09 -18.92
N ASP A 252 3.78 4.76 -19.25
CA ASP A 252 4.73 4.38 -20.29
C ASP A 252 5.98 3.68 -19.72
N GLY A 253 6.17 3.70 -18.39
CA GLY A 253 7.31 3.07 -17.74
C GLY A 253 8.66 3.77 -17.98
N ASP A 254 8.65 5.04 -18.39
CA ASP A 254 9.80 5.77 -18.92
C ASP A 254 10.32 6.86 -17.96
N ALA A 255 9.86 6.91 -16.71
CA ALA A 255 10.36 7.89 -15.75
C ALA A 255 11.81 7.61 -15.35
N ASP A 256 12.57 8.67 -15.05
CA ASP A 256 13.96 8.57 -14.59
C ASP A 256 14.09 7.78 -13.27
N ASP A 257 13.04 7.84 -12.46
CA ASP A 257 12.86 7.14 -11.19
C ASP A 257 11.71 6.12 -11.26
N GLU A 258 11.44 5.56 -12.45
CA GLU A 258 10.40 4.53 -12.62
C GLU A 258 10.66 3.37 -11.65
N TRP A 259 9.65 3.04 -10.86
CA TRP A 259 9.70 1.96 -9.90
C TRP A 259 9.90 0.66 -10.64
N VAL A 260 10.93 -0.09 -10.24
CA VAL A 260 11.13 -1.45 -10.73
C VAL A 260 11.09 -2.41 -9.57
N MET A 261 10.43 -3.55 -9.80
CA MET A 261 10.41 -4.65 -8.85
C MET A 261 11.85 -5.02 -8.41
N GLY A 262 12.10 -4.92 -7.10
CA GLY A 262 13.41 -5.17 -6.50
C GLY A 262 14.26 -3.93 -6.24
N ASP A 263 13.73 -2.73 -6.42
CA ASP A 263 14.35 -1.52 -5.88
C ASP A 263 14.37 -1.57 -4.35
N VAL A 264 15.57 -1.37 -3.79
CA VAL A 264 15.81 -1.35 -2.36
C VAL A 264 16.10 0.09 -1.93
N PRO A 265 15.36 0.66 -0.94
CA PRO A 265 15.43 2.08 -0.57
C PRO A 265 16.82 2.64 -0.19
N LEU A 266 17.82 1.79 0.08
CA LEU A 266 19.16 2.24 0.51
C LEU A 266 20.26 2.05 -0.54
N LEU A 267 20.06 1.18 -1.52
CA LEU A 267 21.11 0.77 -2.46
C LEU A 267 20.69 0.89 -3.93
N GLY A 268 19.40 0.99 -4.22
CA GLY A 268 18.85 0.78 -5.56
C GLY A 268 19.23 -0.58 -6.14
N ARG A 269 18.65 -0.94 -7.29
CA ARG A 269 19.02 -2.17 -7.99
C ARG A 269 20.52 -2.30 -8.26
N GLY A 270 21.19 -1.19 -8.60
CA GLY A 270 22.63 -1.14 -8.87
C GLY A 270 23.49 -1.43 -7.64
N GLY A 271 23.17 -0.84 -6.49
CA GLY A 271 23.91 -1.07 -5.25
C GLY A 271 23.65 -2.45 -4.65
N TYR A 272 22.45 -3.03 -4.85
CA TYR A 272 22.19 -4.42 -4.48
C TYR A 272 23.11 -5.37 -5.26
N VAL A 273 23.16 -5.25 -6.59
CA VAL A 273 24.03 -6.07 -7.44
C VAL A 273 25.51 -5.84 -7.11
N VAL A 274 25.95 -4.59 -6.91
CA VAL A 274 27.35 -4.28 -6.54
C VAL A 274 27.70 -4.78 -5.14
N TYR A 275 26.81 -4.71 -4.15
CA TYR A 275 27.02 -5.27 -2.82
C TYR A 275 27.25 -6.78 -2.89
N PHE A 276 26.41 -7.53 -3.62
CA PHE A 276 26.62 -8.96 -3.77
C PHE A 276 27.85 -9.30 -4.63
N LEU A 277 28.18 -8.51 -5.66
CA LEU A 277 29.41 -8.70 -6.44
C LEU A 277 30.67 -8.40 -5.60
N THR A 278 30.67 -7.35 -4.78
CA THR A 278 31.80 -7.03 -3.90
C THR A 278 31.96 -8.02 -2.75
N VAL A 279 30.87 -8.54 -2.20
CA VAL A 279 30.91 -9.58 -1.16
C VAL A 279 31.23 -10.97 -1.74
N ALA A 280 30.79 -11.28 -2.97
CA ALA A 280 31.06 -12.57 -3.63
C ALA A 280 32.47 -12.64 -4.26
N VAL A 281 33.00 -11.55 -4.80
CA VAL A 281 34.37 -11.46 -5.33
C VAL A 281 35.38 -11.14 -4.23
N GLY A 282 35.00 -10.34 -3.23
CA GLY A 282 35.80 -9.98 -2.07
C GLY A 282 35.77 -11.05 -0.99
N GLY A 283 36.36 -12.21 -1.26
CA GLY A 283 36.64 -13.20 -0.22
C GLY A 283 37.55 -12.63 0.88
N GLY A 284 36.96 -12.07 1.94
CA GLY A 284 37.57 -11.88 3.26
C GLY A 284 38.64 -10.79 3.38
N ALA A 285 38.21 -9.52 3.43
CA ALA A 285 38.81 -8.46 4.26
C ALA A 285 37.92 -7.21 4.17
N GLY A 286 36.95 -7.08 5.07
CA GLY A 286 36.39 -5.75 5.32
C GLY A 286 37.50 -4.87 5.90
N PRO A 287 37.58 -3.56 5.57
CA PRO A 287 38.42 -2.67 6.33
C PRO A 287 37.94 -2.71 7.79
N ALA A 288 38.84 -3.10 8.69
CA ALA A 288 38.64 -2.99 10.12
C ALA A 288 38.66 -1.50 10.52
N SER A 289 37.57 -0.79 10.26
CA SER A 289 37.25 0.42 11.00
C SER A 289 36.54 0.00 12.29
N SER A 290 37.16 0.37 13.40
CA SER A 290 36.71 0.26 14.79
C SER A 290 35.20 0.47 14.98
N PRO A 291 34.59 -0.18 16.00
CA PRO A 291 33.18 -0.02 16.29
C PRO A 291 32.97 1.36 16.93
N GLN A 292 32.67 2.37 16.11
CA GLN A 292 31.84 3.48 16.58
C GLN A 292 30.39 3.04 16.41
N SER A 293 29.70 3.01 17.55
CA SER A 293 28.32 2.61 17.72
C SER A 293 27.38 3.33 16.75
N VAL A 294 27.10 2.72 15.61
CA VAL A 294 25.90 3.03 14.83
C VAL A 294 24.74 2.39 15.58
N LYS A 295 23.94 3.22 16.27
CA LYS A 295 22.63 2.86 16.82
C LYS A 295 21.69 2.49 15.66
N GLY A 296 21.84 1.28 15.14
CA GLY A 296 20.90 0.68 14.21
C GLY A 296 19.66 0.23 14.99
N ARG A 297 18.56 0.97 14.85
CA ARG A 297 17.21 0.48 15.19
C ARG A 297 16.91 -0.68 14.24
N ARG A 298 16.86 -1.89 14.77
CA ARG A 298 16.24 -3.04 14.11
C ARG A 298 14.82 -3.17 14.65
N CYS A 299 13.85 -3.10 13.77
CA CYS A 299 12.59 -3.81 13.93
C CYS A 299 12.25 -4.45 12.58
N LEU A 300 12.76 -5.67 12.38
CA LEU A 300 12.10 -6.64 11.51
C LEU A 300 10.81 -7.04 12.25
N ALA A 301 9.66 -6.58 11.76
CA ALA A 301 8.38 -7.12 12.20
C ALA A 301 8.26 -8.53 11.62
N GLY A 302 8.20 -9.53 12.50
CA GLY A 302 8.05 -10.92 12.12
C GLY A 302 6.65 -11.16 11.54
N GLN A 303 6.59 -11.59 10.28
CA GLN A 303 5.41 -12.22 9.75
C GLN A 303 5.29 -13.61 10.38
N GLY A 304 4.33 -13.77 11.29
CA GLY A 304 3.96 -15.06 11.84
C GLY A 304 3.16 -15.84 10.80
N LEU A 305 3.77 -16.91 10.26
CA LEU A 305 3.05 -17.95 9.52
C LEU A 305 1.97 -18.57 10.43
N ALA A 306 0.70 -18.26 10.20
CA ALA A 306 -0.41 -19.06 10.70
C ALA A 306 -0.69 -20.19 9.70
N ARG A 307 -0.39 -21.43 10.09
CA ARG A 307 -0.84 -22.64 9.38
C ARG A 307 -2.32 -22.91 9.69
N PRO A 308 -3.12 -23.43 8.73
CA PRO A 308 -4.51 -23.77 8.96
C PRO A 308 -4.63 -25.07 9.76
N GLY A 309 -5.57 -25.11 10.72
CA GLY A 309 -5.92 -26.30 11.49
C GLY A 309 -7.37 -26.71 11.23
N GLU A 310 -7.57 -27.91 10.70
CA GLU A 310 -8.87 -28.58 10.57
C GLU A 310 -9.30 -29.29 11.86
N HIS A 311 -10.63 -29.41 12.00
CA HIS A 311 -11.46 -30.30 12.84
C HIS A 311 -11.80 -29.94 14.30
N GLY A 312 -13.10 -29.67 14.53
CA GLY A 312 -13.97 -30.64 15.21
C GLY A 312 -14.23 -30.51 16.72
N GLN A 313 -15.21 -29.67 17.08
CA GLN A 313 -16.31 -29.85 18.06
C GLN A 313 -16.14 -30.75 19.32
N GLY A 314 -16.33 -30.18 20.52
CA GLY A 314 -16.71 -30.93 21.73
C GLY A 314 -16.49 -30.27 23.11
N ARG A 315 -17.59 -29.70 23.65
CA ARG A 315 -18.03 -29.45 25.05
C ARG A 315 -17.12 -29.63 26.30
N ASP A 316 -17.40 -28.71 27.25
CA ASP A 316 -17.43 -28.78 28.72
C ASP A 316 -16.15 -28.52 29.57
N GLY A 317 -16.26 -27.54 30.49
CA GLY A 317 -15.89 -27.73 31.90
C GLY A 317 -14.58 -27.14 32.46
N ALA A 318 -14.70 -26.03 33.19
CA ALA A 318 -14.09 -25.71 34.49
C ALA A 318 -12.54 -25.69 34.73
N GLN A 319 -12.12 -24.51 35.22
CA GLN A 319 -11.19 -24.21 36.34
C GLN A 319 -9.70 -24.64 36.32
N SER A 320 -8.87 -23.57 36.33
CA SER A 320 -7.57 -23.34 37.01
C SER A 320 -6.56 -24.48 37.17
N THR A 321 -5.33 -24.23 36.70
CA THR A 321 -4.15 -24.17 37.59
C THR A 321 -2.95 -23.56 36.87
N GLU A 322 -2.15 -22.84 37.66
CA GLU A 322 -0.90 -22.17 37.33
C GLU A 322 0.13 -23.04 36.59
N ALA A 323 0.78 -22.45 35.59
CA ALA A 323 2.14 -22.82 35.22
C ALA A 323 2.95 -21.53 34.95
N LYS A 324 3.86 -21.26 35.88
CA LYS A 324 4.88 -20.21 35.86
C LYS A 324 5.83 -20.37 34.67
N GLY A 325 6.19 -19.22 34.08
CA GLY A 325 7.56 -18.95 33.66
C GLY A 325 7.76 -18.68 32.17
N ALA A 326 7.86 -17.41 31.78
CA ALA A 326 9.11 -16.80 31.30
C ALA A 326 8.85 -15.45 30.61
N GLY A 327 9.51 -14.40 31.12
CA GLY A 327 10.04 -13.32 30.29
C GLY A 327 9.15 -12.12 29.98
N THR A 328 8.89 -11.27 30.98
CA THR A 328 8.68 -9.84 30.76
C THR A 328 9.95 -9.22 30.19
N CYS A 329 9.86 -8.46 29.10
CA CYS A 329 10.90 -7.52 28.68
C CYS A 329 10.29 -6.14 28.46
N ALA A 330 10.34 -5.34 29.52
CA ALA A 330 10.15 -3.91 29.50
C ALA A 330 11.41 -3.23 28.93
N CYS A 331 11.29 -2.47 27.84
CA CYS A 331 12.35 -1.57 27.40
C CYS A 331 12.30 -0.26 28.19
N ARG A 332 12.96 -0.23 29.35
CA ARG A 332 13.29 1.00 30.09
C ARG A 332 14.56 1.60 29.50
N ALA A 333 14.45 2.71 28.77
CA ALA A 333 15.62 3.49 28.39
C ALA A 333 16.12 4.26 29.62
N ARG A 334 17.32 3.90 30.10
CA ARG A 334 18.09 4.66 31.10
C ARG A 334 19.19 5.38 30.31
N ALA A 335 19.13 6.71 30.29
CA ALA A 335 20.23 7.57 29.86
C ALA A 335 20.95 8.05 31.12
N GLU A 336 22.20 7.67 31.28
CA GLU A 336 23.15 8.27 32.21
C GLU A 336 24.31 8.81 31.35
N GLU A 337 24.45 10.13 31.29
CA GLU A 337 25.76 10.78 31.32
C GLU A 337 25.71 11.87 32.42
N ARG A 338 26.56 11.62 33.44
CA ARG A 338 27.19 12.56 34.37
C ARG A 338 28.05 13.56 33.56
N GLU A 339 28.51 14.73 34.00
CA GLU A 339 28.50 15.53 35.24
C GLU A 339 29.34 16.79 34.90
N GLU A 340 29.42 17.74 35.84
CA GLU A 340 30.16 19.04 35.85
C GLU A 340 29.37 20.23 35.22
N ALA A 341 29.03 21.29 35.94
CA ALA A 341 29.62 21.85 37.16
C ALA A 341 28.57 22.53 38.06
N GLU A 342 28.68 22.30 39.37
CA GLU A 342 28.30 23.25 40.41
C GLU A 342 29.25 24.45 40.34
N GLU A 343 28.74 25.69 40.37
CA GLU A 343 29.10 26.68 41.40
C GLU A 343 28.31 27.99 41.19
N GLU A 344 27.72 28.45 42.31
CA GLU A 344 27.33 29.82 42.66
C GLU A 344 26.18 30.53 41.90
N GLY A 345 25.09 30.78 42.64
CA GLY A 345 24.02 31.72 42.27
C GLY A 345 22.71 31.45 42.97
#